data_AF-A0A5J4PFU9-F1
#
_entry.id   AF-A0A5J4PFU9-F1
#
_cell.length_a   1.000
_cell.length_b   1.000
_cell.length_c   1.000
_cell.angle_alpha   90.00
_cell.angle_beta   90.00
_cell.angle_gamma   90.00
#
_symmetry.space_group_name_H-M   'P 1'
#
loop_
_entity.id
_entity.type
_entity.pdbx_description
1 polymer ?
#
loop_
_entity_poly.entity_id
_entity_poly.type
_entity_poly.pdbx_seq_one_letter_code
_entity_poly.pdbx_strand_id
1 'polypeptide(L)' 'MKIIDLITDSKHTAFSFEILPPLKGTGIGKLYDMIDTLREFNPKYINITTHRSEYVYTDIGNGLYQQN' A
#
# COMPACT_ATOMS: atom_id res chain seq x y z
N MET A 1 3.11 17.26 -8.54
CA MET A 1 1.66 17.03 -8.38
C MET A 1 1.40 16.80 -6.90
N LYS A 2 0.59 17.64 -6.24
CA LYS A 2 0.23 17.42 -4.83
C LYS A 2 -1.18 16.85 -4.76
N ILE A 3 -1.41 15.92 -3.84
CA ILE A 3 -2.74 15.31 -3.62
C ILE A 3 -3.79 16.38 -3.29
N ILE A 4 -3.41 17.40 -2.51
CA ILE A 4 -4.31 18.50 -2.16
C ILE A 4 -4.83 19.23 -3.40
N ASP A 5 -3.95 19.54 -4.36
CA ASP A 5 -4.32 20.21 -5.61
C ASP A 5 -5.29 19.33 -6.43
N LEU A 6 -5.06 18.01 -6.47
CA LEU A 6 -5.93 17.06 -7.18
C LEU A 6 -7.35 16.98 -6.60
N ILE A 7 -7.49 17.20 -5.29
CA ILE A 7 -8.77 17.20 -4.58
C ILE A 7 -9.48 18.54 -4.81
N THR A 8 -8.77 19.66 -4.65
CA THR A 8 -9.35 21.00 -4.78
C THR A 8 -9.76 21.34 -6.21
N ASP A 9 -9.03 20.84 -7.21
CA ASP A 9 -9.29 21.14 -8.62
C ASP A 9 -10.35 20.21 -9.25
N SER A 10 -10.88 19.24 -8.49
CA SER A 10 -11.85 18.27 -9.01
C SER A 10 -13.25 18.90 -9.16
N LYS A 11 -13.72 19.01 -10.40
CA LYS A 11 -15.06 19.53 -10.73
C LYS A 11 -16.19 18.50 -10.54
N HIS A 12 -15.82 17.24 -10.33
CA HIS A 12 -16.73 16.11 -10.15
C HIS A 12 -16.21 15.20 -9.02
N THR A 13 -17.03 14.24 -8.58
CA THR A 13 -16.60 13.21 -7.62
C THR A 13 -15.33 12.53 -8.13
N ALA A 14 -14.27 12.58 -7.33
CA ALA A 14 -13.00 11.95 -7.63
C ALA A 14 -13.01 10.48 -7.22
N PHE A 15 -12.38 9.63 -8.04
CA PHE A 15 -12.09 8.24 -7.73
C PHE A 15 -10.62 8.09 -7.33
N SER A 16 -10.37 7.28 -6.30
CA SER A 16 -9.04 6.87 -5.84
C SER A 16 -9.16 5.56 -5.07
N PHE A 17 -8.08 4.81 -4.96
CA PHE A 17 -8.08 3.55 -4.21
C PHE A 17 -6.75 3.30 -3.52
N GLU A 18 -6.75 2.34 -2.59
CA GLU A 18 -5.59 1.90 -1.83
C GLU A 18 -5.26 0.45 -2.16
N ILE A 19 -3.96 0.15 -2.25
CA ILE A 19 -3.44 -1.20 -2.48
C ILE A 19 -2.49 -1.63 -1.36
N LEU A 20 -2.59 -2.91 -1.01
CA LEU A 20 -1.59 -3.57 -0.19
C LEU A 20 -0.43 -4.06 -1.08
N PRO A 21 0.82 -3.91 -0.63
CA PRO A 21 1.97 -4.49 -1.30
C PRO A 21 1.80 -6.01 -1.42
N PRO A 22 2.31 -6.63 -2.49
CA PRO A 22 2.32 -8.07 -2.60
C PRO A 22 3.12 -8.67 -1.43
N LEU A 23 2.69 -9.84 -0.98
CA LEU A 23 3.44 -10.61 0.02
C LEU A 23 4.82 -10.96 -0.54
N LYS A 24 5.84 -11.00 0.32
CA LYS A 24 7.18 -11.46 -0.08
C LYS A 24 7.08 -12.82 -0.76
N GLY A 25 7.72 -12.97 -1.92
CA GLY A 25 7.69 -14.19 -2.71
C GLY A 25 6.47 -14.35 -3.63
N THR A 26 5.48 -13.45 -3.56
CA THR A 26 4.43 -13.38 -4.57
C THR A 26 4.85 -12.43 -5.70
N GLY A 27 4.63 -12.83 -6.95
CA GLY A 27 4.99 -12.02 -8.11
C GLY A 27 4.09 -10.77 -8.23
N ILE A 28 4.64 -9.70 -8.84
CA ILE A 28 3.96 -8.40 -8.98
C ILE A 28 2.84 -8.40 -10.05
N GLY A 29 2.77 -9.42 -10.92
CA GLY A 29 1.88 -9.44 -12.08
C GLY A 29 0.41 -9.18 -11.77
N LYS A 30 -0.15 -9.84 -10.76
CA LYS A 30 -1.55 -9.64 -10.35
C LYS A 30 -1.84 -8.19 -9.92
N LEU A 31 -0.85 -7.51 -9.35
CA LEU A 31 -1.00 -6.11 -8.97
C LEU A 31 -1.09 -5.22 -10.21
N TYR A 32 -0.26 -5.48 -11.22
CA TYR A 32 -0.32 -4.76 -12.49
C TYR A 32 -1.66 -4.97 -13.19
N ASP A 33 -2.14 -6.21 -13.28
CA ASP A 33 -3.45 -6.51 -13.90
C ASP A 33 -4.60 -5.74 -13.21
N MET A 34 -4.56 -5.64 -11.88
CA MET A 34 -5.53 -4.86 -11.10
C MET A 34 -5.41 -3.36 -11.39
N ILE A 35 -4.19 -2.82 -11.38
CA ILE A 35 -3.94 -1.40 -11.65
C ILE A 35 -4.42 -1.05 -13.06
N ASP A 36 -4.15 -1.89 -14.05
CA ASP A 36 -4.56 -1.66 -15.44
C ASP A 36 -6.09 -1.65 -15.56
N THR A 37 -6.78 -2.56 -14.87
CA THR A 37 -8.26 -2.57 -14.82
C THR A 37 -8.81 -1.30 -14.20
N LEU A 38 -8.25 -0.84 -13.07
CA LEU A 38 -8.75 0.33 -12.35
C LEU A 38 -8.35 1.65 -13.01
N ARG A 39 -7.30 1.65 -13.83
CA ARG A 39 -6.85 2.81 -14.58
C ARG A 39 -7.90 3.33 -15.56
N GLU A 40 -8.74 2.45 -16.11
CA GLU A 40 -9.85 2.83 -17.01
C GLU A 40 -10.81 3.84 -16.37
N PHE A 41 -10.90 3.85 -15.04
CA PHE A 41 -11.75 4.76 -14.27
C PHE A 41 -11.07 6.09 -13.91
N ASN A 42 -9.87 6.35 -14.44
CA ASN A 42 -9.10 7.58 -14.24
C ASN A 42 -8.93 7.96 -12.75
N PRO A 43 -8.34 7.08 -11.92
CA PRO A 43 -8.09 7.37 -10.51
C PRO A 43 -7.18 8.60 -10.38
N LYS A 44 -7.51 9.51 -9.44
CA LYS A 44 -6.68 10.70 -9.18
C LYS A 44 -5.36 10.35 -8.51
N TYR A 45 -5.36 9.34 -7.66
CA TYR A 45 -4.18 8.83 -6.97
C TYR A 45 -4.42 7.40 -6.48
N ILE A 46 -3.32 6.71 -6.19
CA ILE A 46 -3.30 5.37 -5.61
C ILE A 46 -2.51 5.45 -4.31
N ASN A 47 -3.12 5.03 -3.20
CA ASN A 47 -2.42 4.87 -1.93
C ASN A 47 -1.77 3.49 -1.89
N ILE A 48 -0.59 3.40 -1.29
CA ILE A 48 0.07 2.13 -1.00
C ILE A 48 0.20 2.02 0.51
N THR A 49 -0.46 1.04 1.11
CA THR A 49 -0.35 0.78 2.54
C THR A 49 1.05 0.22 2.83
N THR A 50 1.71 0.71 3.86
CA THR A 50 2.95 0.08 4.33
C THR A 50 2.74 -0.44 5.75
N HIS A 51 2.92 -1.74 5.95
CA HIS A 51 3.15 -2.25 7.29
C HIS A 51 4.62 -2.01 7.65
N ARG A 52 4.84 -1.29 8.76
CA ARG A 52 6.17 -1.25 9.38
C ARG A 52 6.51 -2.69 9.77
N SER A 53 7.72 -3.16 9.45
CA SER A 53 8.21 -4.42 10.03
C SER A 53 8.29 -4.22 11.53
N GLU A 54 7.33 -4.77 12.26
CA GLU A 54 7.42 -4.85 13.71
C GLU A 54 8.43 -5.94 14.04
N TYR A 55 9.47 -5.56 14.78
CA TYR A 55 10.39 -6.53 15.34
C TYR A 55 9.66 -7.27 16.45
N VAL A 56 9.24 -8.50 16.16
CA VAL A 56 8.69 -9.40 17.18
C VAL A 56 9.86 -9.99 17.94
N TYR A 57 10.09 -9.47 19.14
CA TYR A 57 11.05 -10.04 20.09
C TYR A 57 10.33 -11.08 20.94
N THR A 58 10.81 -12.31 20.90
CA THR A 58 10.35 -13.39 21.77
C THR A 58 11.33 -13.52 22.93
N ASP A 59 10.85 -13.46 24.17
CA ASP A 59 11.66 -13.73 25.36
C ASP A 59 12.06 -15.20 25.37
N ILE A 60 13.36 -15.48 25.40
CA ILE A 60 13.91 -16.85 25.46
C ILE A 60 14.50 -17.18 26.84
N GLY A 61 14.27 -16.34 27.86
CA GLY A 61 14.75 -16.50 29.22
C GLY A 61 16.10 -15.80 29.47
N ASN A 62 16.49 -15.70 30.76
CA ASN A 62 17.73 -15.06 31.21
C ASN A 62 17.92 -13.60 30.73
N GLY A 63 16.84 -12.88 30.45
CA GLY A 63 16.90 -11.51 29.92
C GLY A 63 17.34 -11.42 28.46
N LEU A 64 17.34 -12.53 27.73
CA LEU A 64 17.66 -12.59 26.31
C LEU A 64 16.37 -12.59 25.48
N TYR A 65 16.40 -11.84 24.39
CA TYR A 65 15.30 -11.74 23.43
C TYR A 65 15.79 -12.21 22.07
N GLN A 66 14.98 -13.05 21.42
CA GLN A 66 15.20 -13.49 20.04
C GLN A 66 14.31 -12.69 19.09
N GLN A 67 14.91 -12.10 18.08
CA GLN A 67 14.19 -11.48 16.97
C GLN A 67 13.87 -12.58 15.94
N ASN A 68 12.60 -12.69 15.54
CA ASN A 68 12.21 -13.53 14.38
C ASN A 68 12.69 -12.92 13.06
#